data_AF-A0A6J4R0D9-F1
#
_entry.id   AF-A0A6J4R0D9-F1
#
_cell.length_a   1.000
_cell.length_b   1.000
_cell.length_c   1.000
_cell.angle_alpha   90.00
_cell.angle_beta   90.00
_cell.angle_gamma   90.00
#
_symmetry.space_group_name_H-M   'P 1'
#
loop_
_entity.id
_entity.type
_entity.pdbx_description
1 polymer ?
#
loop_
_entity_poly.entity_id
_entity_poly.type
_entity_poly.pdbx_seq_one_letter_code
_entity_poly.pdbx_strand_id
1 'polypeptide(L)' 'MHKLSGDREGQWTIRINSQWRVCLEFDDDAGDAHAVEIGKHYE' A
#
# COMPACT_ATOMS: atom_id res chain seq x y z
N MET A 1 -1.59 -4.84 -8.35
CA MET A 1 -0.78 -3.75 -7.76
C MET A 1 -1.26 -2.47 -8.38
N HIS A 2 -1.75 -1.52 -7.59
CA HIS A 2 -2.20 -0.22 -8.09
C HIS A 2 -1.43 0.87 -7.35
N LYS A 3 -0.82 1.77 -8.13
CA LYS A 3 -0.17 2.97 -7.61
C LYS A 3 -1.26 4.00 -7.33
N LEU A 4 -1.28 4.55 -6.12
CA LEU A 4 -2.23 5.61 -5.75
C LEU A 4 -1.73 6.97 -6.29
N SER A 5 -2.66 7.87 -6.59
CA SER A 5 -2.39 9.24 -7.08
C SER A 5 -3.02 10.26 -6.12
N GLY A 6 -2.50 11.50 -6.08
CA GLY A 6 -2.93 12.54 -5.12
C GLY A 6 -2.07 12.57 -3.86
N ASP A 7 -2.63 12.85 -2.68
CA ASP A 7 -1.91 12.94 -1.39
C ASP A 7 -1.18 11.65 -0.95
N ARG A 8 -1.29 10.56 -1.71
CA ARG A 8 -0.65 9.26 -1.44
C ARG A 8 0.25 8.79 -2.58
N GLU A 9 0.70 9.70 -3.43
CA GLU A 9 1.68 9.40 -4.48
C GLU A 9 2.96 8.80 -3.84
N GLY A 10 3.37 7.62 -4.32
CA GLY A 10 4.48 6.85 -3.74
C GLY A 10 4.07 5.67 -2.86
N GLN A 11 2.79 5.59 -2.47
CA GLN A 11 2.27 4.46 -1.70
C GLN A 11 1.70 3.36 -2.60
N TRP A 12 1.92 2.13 -2.15
CA TRP A 12 1.47 0.90 -2.79
C TRP A 12 0.39 0.24 -1.95
N THR A 13 -0.61 -0.32 -2.62
CA THR A 13 -1.62 -1.16 -1.98
C THR A 13 -1.58 -2.58 -2.52
N ILE A 14 -1.42 -3.54 -1.61
CA ILE A 14 -1.47 -4.97 -1.88
C ILE A 14 -2.81 -5.51 -1.38
N ARG A 15 -3.55 -6.20 -2.25
CA ARG A 15 -4.81 -6.85 -1.91
C ARG A 15 -4.55 -8.26 -1.37
N ILE A 16 -4.95 -8.51 -0.13
CA ILE A 16 -4.86 -9.85 0.48
C ILE A 16 -6.08 -10.69 0.07
N ASN A 17 -7.29 -10.18 0.31
CA ASN A 17 -8.54 -10.83 -0.08
C ASN A 17 -9.64 -9.77 -0.30
N SER A 18 -10.92 -10.12 -0.22
CA SER A 18 -12.00 -9.13 -0.40
C SER A 18 -11.94 -8.01 0.64
N GLN A 19 -11.67 -8.35 1.90
CA GLN A 19 -11.80 -7.45 3.04
C GLN A 19 -10.51 -6.73 3.43
N TRP A 20 -9.33 -7.27 3.11
CA TRP A 20 -8.07 -6.76 3.66
C TRP A 20 -7.15 -6.16 2.60
N ARG A 21 -6.47 -5.07 2.97
CA ARG A 21 -5.46 -4.39 2.16
C ARG A 21 -4.24 -4.07 3.02
N VAL A 22 -3.06 -4.20 2.45
CA VAL A 22 -1.81 -3.67 3.02
C VAL A 22 -1.46 -2.40 2.26
N CYS A 23 -1.21 -1.32 2.99
CA CYS A 23 -0.66 -0.08 2.45
C CYS A 23 0.78 0.05 2.91
N LEU A 24 1.68 0.40 2.00
CA LEU A 24 3.10 0.59 2.32
C LEU A 24 3.75 1.60 1.37
N GLU A 25 4.80 2.23 1.85
CA GLU A 25 5.76 2.97 1.03
C GLU A 25 6.89 2.02 0.63
N PHE A 26 7.31 2.07 -0.63
CA PHE A 26 8.40 1.21 -1.12
C PHE A 26 9.51 2.10 -1.66
N ASP A 27 10.71 1.94 -1.08
CA ASP A 27 11.92 2.60 -1.55
C ASP A 27 12.59 1.69 -2.58
N ASP A 28 12.63 2.14 -3.84
CA ASP A 28 13.15 1.36 -4.96
C ASP A 28 14.69 1.24 -4.93
N ASP A 29 15.38 2.24 -4.35
CA ASP A 29 16.83 2.31 -4.27
C ASP A 29 17.39 1.40 -3.16
N ALA A 30 16.75 1.39 -1.99
CA ALA A 30 17.09 0.52 -0.86
C ALA A 30 16.48 -0.89 -0.99
N GLY A 31 15.34 -1.02 -1.68
CA GLY A 31 14.61 -2.27 -1.83
C GLY A 31 13.76 -2.66 -0.61
N ASP A 32 13.40 -1.68 0.23
CA ASP A 32 12.75 -1.88 1.52
C ASP A 32 11.32 -1.30 1.57
N ALA A 33 10.51 -1.87 2.45
CA ALA A 33 9.14 -1.42 2.73
C ALA A 33 9.07 -0.61 4.03
N HIS A 34 8.41 0.54 3.97
CA HIS A 34 8.21 1.45 5.08
C HIS A 34 6.72 1.78 5.28
N ALA A 35 6.40 2.33 6.46
CA ALA A 35 5.04 2.75 6.83
C ALA A 35 3.96 1.69 6.54
N VAL A 36 4.25 0.43 6.87
CA VAL A 36 3.37 -0.71 6.56
C VAL A 36 2.15 -0.70 7.49
N GLU A 37 0.97 -0.60 6.90
CA GLU A 37 -0.31 -0.62 7.61
C GLU A 37 -1.26 -1.67 7.04
N ILE A 38 -2.04 -2.31 7.92
CA ILE A 38 -3.12 -3.24 7.52
C ILE A 38 -4.46 -2.55 7.72
N GLY A 39 -5.16 -2.33 6.61
CA GLY A 39 -6.49 -1.74 6.59
C GLY A 39 -7.58 -2.77 6.29
N LYS A 40 -8.75 -2.61 6.92
CA LYS A 40 -9.99 -3.21 6.44
C LYS A 40 -10.62 -2.31 5.40
N HIS A 41 -10.99 -2.90 4.27
CA HIS A 41 -11.87 -2.31 3.29
C HIS A 41 -13.31 -2.58 3.73
N TYR A 42 -14.04 -1.53 4.10
CA TYR A 42 -15.48 -1.58 4.31
C TYR A 42 -16.13 -1.18 2.97
N GLU A 43 -16.81 -2.11 2.34
CA GLU A 43 -17.66 -1.84 1.17
C GLU A 43 -18.95 -1.13 1.59
#